data_AF-A0A7W8K9K8-F1
#
_entry.id   AF-A0A7W8K9K8-F1
#
_cell.length_a   1.000
_cell.length_b   1.000
_cell.length_c   1.000
_cell.angle_alpha   90.00
_cell.angle_beta   90.00
_cell.angle_gamma   90.00
#
_symmetry.space_group_name_H-M   'P 1'
#
loop_
_entity.id
_entity.type
_entity.pdbx_description
1 polymer ?
#
loop_
_entity_poly.entity_id
_entity_poly.type
_entity_poly.pdbx_seq_one_letter_code
_entity_poly.pdbx_strand_id
1 'polypeptide(L)'
;MWLYRNDYPWLKEAITQHARPPKPAMQKVKWEERDQLLAAQVRDHAALLYQTDVSTRISATLLARATGKQALIEKFFMKLPLTTRTIQLQEETVEAFQCRRIGRIVDKSHARGEVLPRWRIPRIAGLVPPLAPAVEEKLTALLKSSRCDDRSL
;
A
#
# COMPACT_ATOMS: atom_id res chain seq x y z
N MET A 1 -2.64 -28.49 -54.54
CA MET A 1 -2.76 -27.06 -54.19
C MET A 1 -2.61 -26.24 -55.48
N TRP A 2 -3.71 -25.92 -56.15
CA TRP A 2 -3.72 -25.36 -57.52
C TRP A 2 -3.39 -23.86 -57.56
N LEU A 3 -3.89 -23.10 -56.59
CA LEU A 3 -3.73 -21.64 -56.49
C LEU A 3 -2.25 -21.19 -56.37
N TYR A 4 -1.45 -21.93 -55.61
CA TYR A 4 -0.03 -21.61 -55.39
C TYR A 4 0.87 -21.89 -56.60
N ARG A 5 0.39 -22.70 -57.55
CA ARG A 5 1.16 -23.18 -58.70
C ARG A 5 0.85 -22.38 -59.96
N ASN A 6 -0.40 -21.93 -60.11
CA ASN A 6 -0.88 -21.24 -61.31
C ASN A 6 -1.00 -19.72 -61.12
N ASP A 7 -1.40 -19.26 -59.93
CA ASP A 7 -1.73 -17.85 -59.68
C ASP A 7 -0.84 -17.22 -58.60
N TYR A 8 0.38 -17.74 -58.44
CA TYR A 8 1.35 -17.23 -57.46
C TYR A 8 1.63 -15.72 -57.59
N PRO A 9 1.79 -15.14 -58.80
CA PRO A 9 1.99 -13.70 -58.95
C PRO A 9 0.83 -12.88 -58.40
N TRP A 10 -0.42 -13.25 -58.75
CA TRP A 10 -1.63 -12.61 -58.26
C TRP A 10 -1.76 -12.74 -56.74
N LEU A 11 -1.48 -13.93 -56.19
CA LEU A 11 -1.55 -14.17 -54.75
C LEU A 11 -0.53 -13.32 -53.97
N LYS A 12 0.72 -13.23 -54.46
CA LYS A 12 1.77 -12.43 -53.83
C LYS A 12 1.40 -10.95 -53.83
N GLU A 13 0.84 -10.47 -54.94
CA GLU A 13 0.37 -9.09 -55.05
C GLU A 13 -0.80 -8.81 -54.11
N ALA A 14 -1.82 -9.66 -54.08
CA ALA A 14 -2.95 -9.54 -53.16
C ALA A 14 -2.53 -9.56 -51.68
N ILE A 15 -1.60 -10.45 -51.30
CA ILE A 15 -1.03 -10.49 -49.93
C ILE A 15 -0.32 -9.19 -49.60
N THR A 16 0.42 -8.62 -50.55
CA THR A 16 1.19 -7.39 -50.34
C THR A 16 0.27 -6.17 -50.24
N GLN A 17 -0.76 -6.10 -51.09
CA GLN A 17 -1.77 -5.02 -51.08
C GLN A 17 -2.64 -5.03 -49.82
N HIS A 18 -2.92 -6.22 -49.25
CA HIS A 18 -3.70 -6.38 -48.02
C HIS A 18 -2.85 -6.64 -46.78
N ALA A 19 -1.52 -6.44 -46.87
CA ALA A 19 -0.63 -6.59 -45.73
C ALA A 19 -0.98 -5.56 -44.66
N ARG A 20 -1.22 -6.02 -43.44
CA ARG A 20 -1.41 -5.12 -42.30
C ARG A 20 -0.09 -4.39 -42.03
N PRO A 21 -0.12 -3.09 -41.70
CA PRO A 21 1.09 -2.39 -41.31
C PRO A 21 1.74 -3.11 -40.11
N PRO A 22 3.08 -3.12 -40.04
CA PRO A 22 3.77 -3.66 -38.87
C PRO A 22 3.25 -2.95 -37.62
N LYS A 23 3.02 -3.72 -36.55
CA LYS A 23 2.65 -3.12 -35.26
C LYS A 23 3.72 -2.10 -34.89
N PRO A 24 3.34 -0.90 -34.39
CA PRO A 24 4.32 0.05 -33.92
C PRO A 24 5.22 -0.64 -32.89
N ALA A 25 6.53 -0.40 -32.99
CA ALA A 25 7.48 -0.96 -32.05
C ALA A 25 7.03 -0.59 -30.63
N MET A 26 6.78 -1.59 -29.78
CA MET A 26 6.44 -1.34 -28.38
C MET A 26 7.58 -0.52 -27.78
N GLN A 27 7.24 0.67 -27.29
CA GLN A 27 8.22 1.52 -26.62
C GLN A 27 8.81 0.73 -25.44
N LYS A 28 10.13 0.54 -25.45
CA LYS A 28 10.82 -0.25 -24.43
C LYS A 28 10.58 0.42 -23.08
N VAL A 29 9.81 -0.26 -22.23
CA VAL A 29 9.50 0.22 -20.88
C VAL A 29 10.83 0.26 -20.10
N LYS A 30 11.25 1.46 -19.70
CA LYS A 30 12.32 1.64 -18.73
C LYS A 30 11.80 1.24 -17.35
N TRP A 31 12.20 0.06 -16.89
CA TRP A 31 11.67 -0.52 -15.65
C TRP A 31 12.30 0.11 -14.43
N GLU A 32 13.59 0.43 -14.49
CA GLU A 32 14.38 1.00 -13.40
C GLU A 32 13.85 2.38 -12.99
N GLU A 33 13.69 3.30 -13.96
CA GLU A 33 13.12 4.63 -13.72
C GLU A 33 11.69 4.55 -13.15
N ARG A 34 10.91 3.57 -13.64
CA ARG A 34 9.54 3.37 -13.19
C ARG A 34 9.47 2.81 -11.78
N ASP A 35 10.35 1.88 -11.44
CA ASP A 35 10.43 1.30 -10.09
C ASP A 35 10.82 2.37 -9.06
N GLN A 36 11.77 3.23 -9.39
CA GLN A 36 12.14 4.37 -8.54
C GLN A 36 10.97 5.33 -8.32
N LEU A 37 10.27 5.71 -9.39
CA LEU A 37 9.12 6.61 -9.31
C LEU A 37 8.00 6.00 -8.46
N LEU A 38 7.67 4.73 -8.68
CA LEU A 38 6.63 4.03 -7.92
C LEU A 38 6.99 3.87 -6.46
N ALA A 39 8.24 3.52 -6.14
CA ALA A 39 8.72 3.43 -4.76
C ALA A 39 8.60 4.78 -4.03
N ALA A 40 8.91 5.89 -4.69
CA ALA A 40 8.71 7.23 -4.13
C ALA A 40 7.22 7.51 -3.86
N GLN A 41 6.35 7.25 -4.84
CA GLN A 41 4.90 7.41 -4.68
C GLN A 41 4.35 6.59 -3.51
N VAL A 42 4.77 5.32 -3.38
CA VAL A 42 4.35 4.47 -2.24
C VAL A 42 4.76 5.11 -0.91
N ARG A 43 5.98 5.64 -0.80
CA ARG A 43 6.47 6.27 0.43
C ARG A 43 5.66 7.51 0.79
N ASP A 44 5.38 8.36 -0.19
CA ASP A 44 4.61 9.60 0.02
C ASP A 44 3.18 9.29 0.45
N HIS A 45 2.55 8.31 -0.21
CA HIS A 45 1.21 7.86 0.17
C HIS A 45 1.18 7.18 1.54
N ALA A 46 2.19 6.37 1.88
CA ALA A 46 2.31 5.79 3.21
C ALA A 46 2.38 6.89 4.27
N ALA A 47 3.26 7.88 4.09
CA ALA A 47 3.42 8.99 5.02
C ALA A 47 2.12 9.79 5.20
N LEU A 48 1.38 10.04 4.11
CA LEU A 48 0.08 10.70 4.18
C LEU A 48 -0.94 9.87 4.97
N LEU A 49 -1.06 8.56 4.68
CA LEU A 49 -1.96 7.66 5.39
C LEU A 49 -1.64 7.60 6.88
N TYR A 50 -0.35 7.54 7.23
CA TYR A 50 0.11 7.58 8.62
C TYR A 50 -0.22 8.89 9.34
N GLN A 51 -0.55 9.97 8.64
CA GLN A 51 -0.97 11.25 9.22
C GLN A 51 -2.49 11.38 9.27
N THR A 52 -3.18 11.08 8.17
CA THR A 52 -4.60 11.38 8.00
C THR A 52 -5.54 10.30 8.52
N ASP A 53 -5.19 9.02 8.34
CA ASP A 53 -6.13 7.91 8.57
C ASP A 53 -5.77 7.06 9.80
N VAL A 54 -6.67 7.04 10.78
CA VAL A 54 -6.54 6.23 12.01
C VAL A 54 -7.30 4.92 11.91
N SER A 55 -8.30 4.83 11.04
CA SER A 55 -9.27 3.75 11.05
C SER A 55 -8.92 2.61 10.11
N THR A 56 -8.05 2.84 9.13
CA THR A 56 -7.65 1.81 8.17
C THR A 56 -6.22 1.36 8.40
N ARG A 57 -6.03 0.03 8.38
CA ARG A 57 -4.70 -0.60 8.39
C ARG A 57 -3.99 -0.33 7.06
N ILE A 58 -2.73 0.04 7.13
CA ILE A 58 -1.90 0.23 5.94
C ILE A 58 -1.45 -1.14 5.45
N SER A 59 -2.20 -1.71 4.51
CA SER A 59 -1.87 -2.98 3.86
C SER A 59 -1.09 -2.77 2.56
N ALA A 60 -0.42 -3.83 2.08
CA ALA A 60 0.23 -3.80 0.78
C ALA A 60 -0.72 -3.39 -0.35
N THR A 61 -1.95 -3.92 -0.33
CA THR A 61 -2.99 -3.60 -1.31
C THR A 61 -3.42 -2.13 -1.22
N LEU A 62 -3.56 -1.57 -0.01
CA LEU A 62 -3.92 -0.16 0.16
C LEU A 62 -2.84 0.75 -0.41
N LEU A 63 -1.58 0.45 -0.13
CA LEU A 63 -0.42 1.20 -0.63
C LEU A 63 -0.33 1.13 -2.16
N ALA A 64 -0.45 -0.07 -2.73
CA ALA A 64 -0.45 -0.25 -4.19
C ALA A 64 -1.62 0.51 -4.85
N ARG A 65 -2.81 0.46 -4.24
CA ARG A 65 -4.00 1.19 -4.72
C ARG A 65 -3.83 2.70 -4.64
N ALA A 66 -3.19 3.21 -3.59
CA ALA A 66 -2.96 4.64 -3.41
C ALA A 66 -2.15 5.26 -4.56
N THR A 67 -1.25 4.49 -5.18
CA THR A 67 -0.49 4.94 -6.37
C THR A 67 -1.30 5.06 -7.67
N GLY A 68 -2.55 4.57 -7.68
CA GLY A 68 -3.37 4.45 -8.89
C GLY A 68 -2.89 3.39 -9.89
N LYS A 69 -1.87 2.60 -9.53
CA LYS A 69 -1.18 1.66 -10.43
C LYS A 69 -1.12 0.24 -9.86
N GLN A 70 -2.09 -0.13 -9.02
CA GLN A 70 -2.15 -1.44 -8.36
C GLN A 70 -1.97 -2.61 -9.34
N ALA A 71 -2.76 -2.66 -10.41
CA ALA A 71 -2.70 -3.75 -11.39
C ALA A 71 -1.31 -3.85 -12.06
N LEU A 72 -0.61 -2.73 -12.26
CA LEU A 72 0.74 -2.71 -12.79
C LEU A 72 1.74 -3.27 -11.78
N ILE A 73 1.63 -2.85 -10.51
CA ILE A 73 2.51 -3.31 -9.44
C ILE A 73 2.35 -4.82 -9.23
N GLU A 74 1.11 -5.31 -9.12
CA GLU A 74 0.81 -6.73 -8.94
C GLU A 74 1.29 -7.57 -10.12
N LYS A 75 1.05 -7.11 -11.36
CA LYS A 75 1.44 -7.83 -12.58
C LYS A 75 2.96 -7.89 -12.78
N PHE A 76 3.68 -6.85 -12.37
CA PHE A 76 5.10 -6.69 -12.67
C PHE A 76 5.98 -6.62 -11.41
N PHE A 77 5.55 -7.15 -10.27
CA PHE A 77 6.27 -7.04 -9.00
C PHE A 77 7.74 -7.52 -9.07
N MET A 78 8.00 -8.59 -9.82
CA MET A 78 9.37 -9.10 -10.05
C MET A 78 10.29 -8.12 -10.80
N LYS A 79 9.72 -7.18 -11.56
CA LYS A 79 10.44 -6.11 -12.26
C LYS A 79 10.47 -4.81 -11.46
N LEU A 80 9.83 -4.79 -10.29
CA LEU A 80 9.70 -3.64 -9.41
C LEU A 80 10.21 -3.97 -7.99
N PRO A 81 11.47 -4.42 -7.85
CA PRO A 81 12.01 -4.83 -6.55
C PRO A 81 12.02 -3.68 -5.52
N LEU A 82 12.30 -2.44 -5.93
CA LEU A 82 12.32 -1.29 -5.01
C LEU A 82 10.92 -0.96 -4.50
N THR A 83 9.94 -0.94 -5.40
CA THR A 83 8.53 -0.71 -5.05
C THR A 83 8.03 -1.80 -4.11
N THR A 84 8.30 -3.06 -4.44
CA THR A 84 7.88 -4.23 -3.64
C THR A 84 8.47 -4.17 -2.23
N ARG A 85 9.77 -3.89 -2.11
CA ARG A 85 10.44 -3.73 -0.82
C ARG A 85 9.88 -2.54 -0.03
N THR A 86 9.59 -1.44 -0.71
CA THR A 86 9.02 -0.25 -0.05
C THR A 86 7.63 -0.54 0.49
N ILE A 87 6.80 -1.27 -0.27
CA ILE A 87 5.48 -1.71 0.20
C ILE A 87 5.61 -2.59 1.44
N GLN A 88 6.48 -3.60 1.40
CA GLN A 88 6.70 -4.52 2.54
C GLN A 88 7.19 -3.79 3.79
N LEU A 89 8.04 -2.77 3.63
CA LEU A 89 8.55 -1.96 4.75
C LEU A 89 7.45 -1.10 5.40
N GLN A 90 6.48 -0.64 4.60
CA GLN A 90 5.42 0.26 5.06
C GLN A 90 4.14 -0.48 5.48
N GLU A 91 4.01 -1.76 5.08
CA GLU A 91 2.87 -2.60 5.45
C GLU A 91 2.83 -2.84 6.96
N GLU A 92 1.67 -2.55 7.56
CA GLU A 92 1.42 -2.79 8.97
C GLU A 92 0.91 -4.22 9.20
N THR A 93 1.48 -4.87 10.22
CA THR A 93 0.84 -6.05 10.81
C THR A 93 -0.46 -5.65 11.52
N VAL A 94 -1.25 -6.65 11.89
CA VAL A 94 -2.49 -6.42 12.65
C VAL A 94 -2.19 -5.77 14.00
N GLU A 95 -1.16 -6.24 14.70
CA GLU A 95 -0.74 -5.73 16.00
C GLU A 95 -0.20 -4.30 15.89
N ALA A 96 0.63 -4.01 14.89
CA ALA A 96 1.15 -2.67 14.65
C ALA A 96 0.01 -1.66 14.43
N PHE A 97 -0.99 -2.03 13.63
CA PHE A 97 -2.19 -1.23 13.40
C PHE A 97 -2.99 -1.01 14.69
N GLN A 98 -3.22 -2.06 15.49
CA GLN A 98 -3.92 -1.96 16.77
C GLN A 98 -3.19 -1.05 17.76
N CYS A 99 -1.86 -1.17 17.85
CA CYS A 99 -1.00 -0.29 18.64
C CYS A 99 -1.12 1.18 18.22
N ARG A 100 -1.04 1.46 16.91
CA ARG A 100 -1.20 2.81 16.36
C ARG A 100 -2.57 3.39 16.69
N ARG A 101 -3.63 2.58 16.55
CA ARG A 101 -5.01 2.99 16.81
C ARG A 101 -5.23 3.33 18.29
N ILE A 102 -4.72 2.51 19.21
CA ILE A 102 -4.76 2.79 20.66
C ILE A 102 -4.02 4.09 20.98
N GLY A 103 -2.80 4.27 20.46
CA GLY A 103 -2.01 5.48 20.66
C GLY A 103 -2.78 6.74 20.24
N ARG A 104 -3.32 6.74 19.02
CA ARG A 104 -4.13 7.85 18.49
C ARG A 104 -5.36 8.17 19.33
N ILE A 105 -6.02 7.16 19.92
CA ILE A 105 -7.19 7.37 20.81
C ILE A 105 -6.76 8.08 22.08
N VAL A 106 -5.64 7.64 22.67
CA VAL A 106 -5.07 8.24 23.88
C VAL A 106 -4.61 9.66 23.60
N ASP A 107 -3.84 9.90 22.54
CA ASP A 107 -3.38 11.25 22.14
C ASP A 107 -4.54 12.21 21.92
N LYS A 108 -5.59 11.77 21.22
CA LYS A 108 -6.81 12.57 21.01
C LYS A 108 -7.55 12.85 22.32
N SER A 109 -7.51 11.93 23.28
CA SER A 109 -8.12 12.11 24.59
C SER A 109 -7.35 13.16 25.41
N HIS A 110 -6.02 13.06 25.42
CA HIS A 110 -5.16 14.04 26.08
C HIS A 110 -5.32 15.43 25.49
N ALA A 111 -5.42 15.54 24.16
CA ALA A 111 -5.70 16.82 23.48
C ALA A 111 -7.05 17.45 23.89
N ARG A 112 -8.00 16.65 24.42
CA ARG A 112 -9.28 17.13 24.98
C ARG A 112 -9.26 17.30 26.50
N GLY A 113 -8.14 17.01 27.18
CA GLY A 113 -8.06 17.02 28.65
C GLY A 113 -8.79 15.85 29.32
N GLU A 114 -9.11 14.79 28.56
CA GLU A 114 -9.85 13.63 29.07
C GLU A 114 -8.88 12.50 29.44
N VAL A 115 -8.99 11.97 30.65
CA VAL A 115 -8.28 10.75 31.06
C VAL A 115 -9.20 9.54 30.88
N LEU A 116 -8.85 8.66 29.93
CA LEU A 116 -9.62 7.44 29.69
C LEU A 116 -9.21 6.31 30.65
N PRO A 117 -10.18 5.64 31.30
CA PRO A 117 -9.87 4.45 32.07
C PRO A 117 -9.42 3.31 31.15
N ARG A 118 -8.54 2.42 31.65
CA ARG A 118 -7.92 1.33 30.87
C ARG A 118 -8.90 0.56 30.01
N TRP A 119 -10.04 0.15 30.56
CA TRP A 119 -11.04 -0.68 29.87
C TRP A 119 -11.73 0.05 28.70
N ARG A 120 -11.79 1.38 28.74
CA ARG A 120 -12.52 2.18 27.74
C ARG A 120 -11.72 2.35 26.46
N ILE A 121 -10.39 2.33 26.54
CA ILE A 121 -9.50 2.52 25.38
C ILE A 121 -9.66 1.38 24.35
N PRO A 122 -9.54 0.07 24.70
CA PRO A 122 -9.76 -1.02 23.74
C PRO A 122 -11.17 -1.01 23.15
N ARG A 123 -12.17 -0.66 23.95
CA ARG A 123 -13.57 -0.59 23.51
C ARG A 123 -13.79 0.49 22.44
N ILE A 124 -13.22 1.69 22.62
CA ILE A 124 -13.23 2.75 21.60
C ILE A 124 -12.42 2.33 20.37
N ALA A 125 -11.33 1.61 20.58
CA ALA A 125 -10.50 1.05 19.51
C ALA A 125 -11.17 -0.12 18.76
N GLY A 126 -12.36 -0.57 19.18
CA GLY A 126 -13.05 -1.72 18.59
C GLY A 126 -12.29 -3.04 18.79
N LEU A 127 -11.51 -3.15 19.86
CA LEU A 127 -10.73 -4.34 20.19
C LEU A 127 -11.46 -5.16 21.25
N VAL A 128 -11.53 -6.47 21.02
CA VAL A 128 -12.14 -7.43 21.94
C VAL A 128 -11.00 -8.10 22.73
N PRO A 129 -11.00 -8.02 24.07
CA PRO A 129 -10.04 -8.75 24.91
C PRO A 129 -10.18 -10.28 24.76
N PRO A 130 -9.12 -11.07 24.97
CA PRO A 130 -7.78 -10.65 25.37
C PRO A 130 -7.00 -10.01 24.21
N LEU A 131 -6.24 -8.94 24.49
CA LEU A 131 -5.43 -8.29 23.46
C LEU A 131 -4.11 -9.05 23.26
N ALA A 132 -3.51 -8.90 22.08
CA ALA A 132 -2.18 -9.44 21.82
C ALA A 132 -1.14 -8.82 22.77
N PRO A 133 -0.08 -9.55 23.17
CA PRO A 133 0.91 -9.08 24.14
C PRO A 133 1.50 -7.71 23.82
N ALA A 134 1.86 -7.47 22.56
CA ALA A 134 2.42 -6.19 22.09
C ALA A 134 1.43 -5.01 22.28
N VAL A 135 0.13 -5.28 22.13
CA VAL A 135 -0.93 -4.29 22.25
C VAL A 135 -1.21 -3.98 23.73
N GLU A 136 -1.22 -5.01 24.59
CA GLU A 136 -1.31 -4.84 26.05
C GLU A 136 -0.12 -4.04 26.61
N GLU A 137 1.09 -4.34 26.14
CA GLU A 137 2.30 -3.63 26.52
C GLU A 137 2.20 -2.14 26.13
N LYS A 138 1.81 -1.87 24.89
CA LYS A 138 1.63 -0.50 24.39
C LYS A 138 0.58 0.26 25.19
N LEU A 139 -0.57 -0.35 25.48
CA LEU A 139 -1.63 0.24 26.30
C LEU A 139 -1.11 0.56 27.71
N THR A 140 -0.33 -0.35 28.30
CA THR A 140 0.23 -0.17 29.64
C THR A 140 1.26 0.95 29.69
N ALA A 141 2.11 1.06 28.66
CA ALA A 141 3.07 2.15 28.53
C ALA A 141 2.38 3.53 28.46
N LEU A 142 1.31 3.64 27.64
CA LEU A 142 0.54 4.87 27.49
C LEU A 142 -0.19 5.31 28.78
N LEU A 143 -0.63 4.36 29.60
CA LEU A 143 -1.26 4.66 30.89
C LEU A 143 -0.26 5.03 31.99
N LYS A 144 1.03 4.71 31.83
CA LYS A 144 2.09 5.11 32.76
C LYS A 144 2.55 6.54 32.48
N SER A 145 2.70 6.92 31.21
CA SER A 145 3.08 8.29 30.84
C SER A 145 2.07 9.32 31.34
N SER A 146 0.76 9.02 31.27
CA SER A 146 -0.30 9.92 31.71
C SER A 146 -0.38 10.15 33.22
N ARG A 147 0.24 9.31 34.06
CA ARG A 147 0.24 9.46 35.53
C ARG A 147 1.41 10.28 36.05
N CYS A 148 2.42 10.57 35.22
CA CYS A 148 3.62 11.28 35.63
C CYS A 148 3.45 12.81 35.53
N ASP A 149 2.55 13.28 34.66
CA ASP A 149 2.32 14.71 34.41
C ASP A 149 1.49 15.40 35.52
N ASP A 150 0.78 14.65 36.37
CA ASP A 150 -0.08 15.20 37.45
C ASP A 150 0.66 15.48 38.78
N ARG A 151 2.00 15.46 38.81
CA ARG A 151 2.80 15.75 40.03
C ARG A 151 3.57 17.06 40.01
N SER A 152 3.29 17.92 39.03
CA SER A 152 3.86 19.27 38.99
C SER A 152 2.72 20.28 38.93
N LEU A 153 2.25 20.70 40.11
CA LEU A 153 1.79 22.07 40.49
C LEU A 153 1.05 22.01 41.83
#